data_AF-A0A1Q9DB66-F1
#
_entry.id   AF-A0A1Q9DB66-F1
#
_cell.length_a   1.000
_cell.length_b   1.000
_cell.length_c   1.000
_cell.angle_alpha   90.00
_cell.angle_beta   90.00
_cell.angle_gamma   90.00
#
_symmetry.space_group_name_H-M   'P 1'
#
loop_
_entity.id
_entity.type
_entity.pdbx_description
1 polymer ?
#
loop_
_entity_poly.entity_id
_entity_poly.type
_entity_poly.pdbx_seq_one_letter_code
_entity_poly.pdbx_strand_id
1 'polypeptide(L)'
;MQLKKQSDADNHPVEASLGCHLDERKLFYTQKVNGIFGLAPHGITGRSNVLKDLFKDKAHVNTAVFAICLGEWGGELSVGGYDTRYTALGSRMQWLPLHHAGYYGVDLRSIRFDTHVVANSEEFTGRTVVDSGTTFTYFPAKVFETLRQSVIATCQGSRCGARSAGKDCWLLPTGSRPAKFAPIILTFSGGNGEADISVSWPANAYLFRRGMRGVDGFEAWCLAFASNGFSKDTVLGISFFMHKLLVFDTASSKLGLEVANCPEHHHSTQLTAQASTSLDSPVEEHLRQDSMRHLGLVLGCTGVVLLLVSVGMFTWACCSSEEENDSTENFLD
;
A
#
# COMPACT_ATOMS: atom_id res chain seq x y z
N MET A 1 12.91 0.81 3.62
CA MET A 1 13.14 1.44 4.93
C MET A 1 14.58 1.14 5.33
N GLN A 2 15.50 2.09 5.15
CA GLN A 2 16.78 2.02 5.86
C GLN A 2 16.49 2.52 7.27
N LEU A 3 16.64 1.66 8.27
CA LEU A 3 16.73 2.10 9.66
C LEU A 3 18.00 2.95 9.73
N LYS A 4 17.85 4.26 9.93
CA LYS A 4 19.00 5.11 10.19
C LYS A 4 19.55 4.65 11.53
N LYS A 5 20.70 3.99 11.50
CA LYS A 5 21.41 3.50 12.68
C LYS A 5 21.92 4.72 13.44
N GLN A 6 21.10 5.25 14.35
CA GLN A 6 21.62 6.03 15.46
C GLN A 6 22.57 5.09 16.21
N SER A 7 23.80 5.55 16.50
CA SER A 7 24.92 4.71 16.93
C SER A 7 24.49 3.56 17.84
N ASP A 8 24.86 2.32 17.49
CA ASP A 8 24.46 1.08 18.19
C ASP A 8 24.72 1.06 19.69
N ALA A 9 25.45 2.05 20.22
CA ALA A 9 25.81 2.14 21.63
C ALA A 9 24.60 2.26 22.57
N ASP A 10 23.44 2.77 22.11
CA ASP A 10 22.28 3.05 22.99
C ASP A 10 20.98 2.31 22.62
N ASN A 11 20.98 1.43 21.61
CA ASN A 11 19.79 0.65 21.22
C ASN A 11 19.85 -0.78 21.77
N HIS A 12 19.36 -0.95 22.99
CA HIS A 12 19.37 -2.26 23.65
C HIS A 12 18.34 -3.22 23.05
N PRO A 13 18.70 -4.51 22.86
CA PRO A 13 17.78 -5.50 22.33
C PRO A 13 16.67 -5.81 23.34
N VAL A 14 15.46 -6.04 22.84
CA VAL A 14 14.31 -6.47 23.65
C VAL A 14 13.77 -7.78 23.10
N GLU A 15 13.45 -8.71 23.99
CA GLU A 15 12.74 -9.93 23.63
C GLU A 15 11.27 -9.62 23.31
N ALA A 16 10.82 -10.01 22.12
CA ALA A 16 9.45 -9.79 21.67
C ALA A 16 8.87 -11.08 21.09
N SER A 17 7.56 -11.27 21.28
CA SER A 17 6.83 -12.39 20.66
C SER A 17 6.48 -12.05 19.22
N LEU A 18 6.90 -12.91 18.28
CA LEU A 18 6.58 -12.79 16.86
C LEU A 18 5.69 -13.96 16.41
N GLY A 19 4.71 -13.67 15.55
CA GLY A 19 3.93 -14.70 14.89
C GLY A 19 4.71 -15.29 13.72
N CYS A 20 4.83 -16.62 13.66
CA CYS A 20 5.42 -17.32 12.51
C CYS A 20 4.36 -17.55 11.43
N HIS A 21 4.61 -17.02 10.23
CA HIS A 21 3.76 -17.27 9.08
C HIS A 21 4.11 -18.63 8.46
N LEU A 22 3.26 -19.65 8.69
CA LEU A 22 3.51 -21.03 8.21
C LEU A 22 2.86 -21.33 6.85
N ASP A 23 1.85 -20.56 6.45
CA ASP A 23 1.15 -20.66 5.17
C ASP A 23 0.90 -19.24 4.65
N GLU A 24 1.49 -18.92 3.50
CA GLU A 24 1.42 -17.60 2.87
C GLU A 24 0.50 -17.69 1.64
N ARG A 25 -0.54 -16.84 1.60
CA ARG A 25 -1.58 -16.83 0.56
C ARG A 25 -1.47 -15.62 -0.37
N LYS A 26 -0.26 -15.33 -0.84
CA LYS A 26 0.14 -14.29 -1.81
C LYS A 26 0.05 -12.84 -1.32
N LEU A 27 0.02 -12.61 -0.01
CA LEU A 27 0.01 -11.27 0.57
C LEU A 27 1.34 -10.51 0.34
N PHE A 28 2.49 -11.19 0.39
CA PHE A 28 3.83 -10.58 0.34
C PHE A 28 4.66 -10.93 -0.90
N TYR A 29 4.17 -11.74 -1.83
CA TYR A 29 4.97 -12.24 -2.97
C TYR A 29 5.56 -11.15 -3.88
N THR A 30 4.86 -10.03 -4.04
CA THR A 30 5.29 -8.93 -4.92
C THR A 30 5.80 -7.71 -4.13
N GLN A 31 5.80 -7.78 -2.80
CA GLN A 31 6.20 -6.69 -1.93
C GLN A 31 7.66 -6.87 -1.51
N LYS A 32 8.35 -5.76 -1.21
CA LYS A 32 9.71 -5.82 -0.64
C LYS A 32 9.74 -6.25 0.84
N VAL A 33 8.58 -6.28 1.51
CA VAL A 33 8.46 -6.59 2.93
C VAL A 33 8.17 -8.07 3.13
N ASN A 34 8.67 -8.65 4.23
CA ASN A 34 8.52 -10.09 4.54
C ASN A 34 7.63 -10.33 5.78
N GLY A 35 6.92 -9.30 6.26
CA GLY A 35 6.06 -9.40 7.43
C GLY A 35 5.39 -8.07 7.78
N ILE A 36 4.53 -8.12 8.81
CA ILE A 36 3.80 -6.97 9.33
C ILE A 36 4.12 -6.79 10.81
N PHE A 37 4.27 -5.53 11.21
CA PHE A 37 4.48 -5.15 12.60
C PHE A 37 3.22 -4.48 13.14
N GLY A 38 2.43 -5.23 13.90
CA GLY A 38 1.19 -4.73 14.50
C GLY A 38 1.46 -3.81 15.69
N LEU A 39 1.30 -2.50 15.49
CA LEU A 39 1.49 -1.49 16.54
C LEU A 39 0.25 -1.28 17.42
N ALA A 40 -0.92 -1.70 16.95
CA ALA A 40 -2.17 -1.54 17.69
C ALA A 40 -2.13 -2.34 19.00
N PRO A 41 -2.64 -1.79 20.11
CA PRO A 41 -2.76 -2.53 21.35
C PRO A 41 -3.72 -3.69 21.14
N HIS A 42 -3.35 -4.88 21.61
CA HIS A 42 -4.31 -5.96 21.71
C HIS A 42 -5.27 -5.60 22.85
N GLY A 43 -6.58 -5.74 22.63
CA GLY A 43 -7.60 -5.42 23.62
C GLY A 43 -7.55 -6.35 24.85
N ILE A 44 -8.73 -6.78 25.32
CA ILE A 44 -8.92 -7.52 26.58
C ILE A 44 -8.13 -8.85 26.67
N THR A 45 -7.60 -9.37 25.55
CA THR A 45 -6.84 -10.63 25.51
C THR A 45 -5.45 -10.55 26.16
N GLY A 46 -4.95 -9.36 26.49
CA GLY A 46 -3.70 -9.17 27.24
C GLY A 46 -2.40 -9.54 26.50
N ARG A 47 -2.50 -10.04 25.25
CA ARG A 47 -1.34 -10.40 24.43
C ARG A 47 -0.45 -9.18 24.22
N SER A 48 0.85 -9.37 24.41
CA SER A 48 1.81 -8.30 24.16
C SER A 48 1.92 -8.06 22.66
N ASN A 49 2.06 -6.80 22.28
CA ASN A 49 2.64 -6.45 20.99
C ASN A 49 4.08 -6.02 21.23
N VAL A 50 4.83 -5.96 20.16
CA VAL A 50 6.24 -5.55 20.17
C VAL A 50 6.50 -4.16 20.76
N LEU A 51 5.59 -3.18 20.62
CA LEU A 51 5.74 -1.89 21.30
C LEU A 51 5.64 -2.04 22.81
N LYS A 52 4.66 -2.83 23.28
CA LYS A 52 4.47 -3.11 24.70
C LYS A 52 5.65 -3.86 25.27
N ASP A 53 6.25 -4.78 24.52
CA ASP A 53 7.49 -5.45 24.92
C ASP A 53 8.65 -4.45 25.00
N LEU A 54 8.84 -3.61 23.98
CA LEU A 54 9.86 -2.55 23.97
C LEU A 54 9.71 -1.60 25.17
N PHE A 55 8.48 -1.16 25.47
CA PHE A 55 8.21 -0.23 26.57
C PHE A 55 8.36 -0.84 27.97
N LYS A 56 8.60 -2.15 28.12
CA LYS A 56 8.98 -2.74 29.41
C LYS A 56 10.39 -2.36 29.81
N ASP A 57 11.27 -2.09 28.84
CA ASP A 57 12.62 -1.62 29.10
C ASP A 57 12.64 -0.13 29.46
N LYS A 58 12.32 0.16 30.72
CA LYS A 58 12.30 1.52 31.25
C LYS A 58 13.68 2.16 31.39
N ALA A 59 14.76 1.38 31.28
CA ALA A 59 16.12 1.91 31.36
C ALA A 59 16.47 2.68 30.08
N HIS A 60 16.04 2.19 28.91
CA HIS A 60 16.38 2.78 27.62
C HIS A 60 15.18 3.46 26.92
N VAL A 61 13.96 2.97 27.16
CA VAL A 61 12.72 3.54 26.60
C VAL A 61 11.74 3.85 27.74
N ASN A 62 11.89 5.04 28.32
CA ASN A 62 11.13 5.46 29.50
C ASN A 62 9.77 6.11 29.18
N THR A 63 9.42 6.29 27.91
CA THR A 63 8.11 6.78 27.46
C THR A 63 7.27 5.66 26.82
N ALA A 64 5.96 5.86 26.70
CA ALA A 64 5.08 4.98 25.92
C ALA A 64 4.61 5.71 24.64
N VAL A 65 5.57 6.31 23.94
CA VAL A 65 5.35 7.15 22.77
C VAL A 65 5.97 6.51 21.54
N PHE A 66 5.27 6.54 20.42
CA PHE A 66 5.86 6.33 19.10
C PHE A 66 5.31 7.36 18.12
N ALA A 67 6.06 7.67 17.06
CA ALA A 67 5.61 8.61 16.07
C ALA A 67 5.92 8.17 14.65
N ILE A 68 5.05 8.55 13.72
CA ILE A 68 5.13 8.23 12.31
C ILE A 68 5.11 9.53 11.51
N CYS A 69 6.10 9.71 10.64
CA CYS A 69 6.16 10.80 9.68
C CYS A 69 6.40 10.22 8.28
N LEU A 70 5.39 10.27 7.40
CA LEU A 70 5.47 9.69 6.05
C LEU A 70 5.53 10.77 4.97
N GLY A 71 6.51 10.63 4.08
CA GLY A 71 6.65 11.34 2.81
C GLY A 71 6.31 10.44 1.62
N GLU A 72 6.39 10.96 0.40
CA GLU A 72 5.96 10.21 -0.79
C GLU A 72 6.87 9.00 -1.06
N TRP A 73 8.16 9.17 -0.73
CA TRP A 73 9.19 8.18 -0.97
C TRP A 73 9.83 7.70 0.33
N GLY A 74 9.04 7.41 1.36
CA GLY A 74 9.52 6.85 2.62
C GLY A 74 9.04 7.63 3.84
N GLY A 75 9.82 7.62 4.90
CA GLY A 75 9.46 8.30 6.15
C GLY A 75 10.32 7.88 7.32
N GLU A 76 9.81 8.15 8.51
CA GLU A 76 10.41 7.81 9.79
C GLU A 76 9.34 7.22 10.72
N LEU A 77 9.70 6.11 11.37
CA LEU A 77 9.01 5.59 12.56
C LEU A 77 10.00 5.75 13.71
N SER A 78 9.60 6.48 14.74
CA SER A 78 10.37 6.64 15.98
C SER A 78 9.61 6.02 17.14
N VAL A 79 10.34 5.46 18.10
CA VAL A 79 9.78 4.85 19.31
C VAL A 79 10.55 5.34 20.51
N GLY A 80 9.86 5.64 21.61
CA GLY A 80 10.43 6.27 22.80
C GLY A 80 10.41 7.81 22.78
N GLY A 81 10.00 8.41 21.67
CA GLY A 81 9.90 9.85 21.50
C GLY A 81 9.53 10.21 20.06
N TYR A 82 9.68 11.50 19.73
CA TYR A 82 9.45 12.03 18.40
C TYR A 82 10.39 13.20 18.13
N ASP A 83 10.72 13.44 16.86
CA ASP A 83 11.58 14.54 16.43
C ASP A 83 10.76 15.59 15.67
N THR A 84 10.82 16.84 16.12
CA THR A 84 10.10 17.96 15.50
C THR A 84 10.93 18.66 14.42
N ARG A 85 12.14 18.20 14.08
CA ARG A 85 12.98 18.82 13.03
C ARG A 85 12.31 18.89 11.66
N TYR A 86 11.32 18.05 11.41
CA TYR A 86 10.58 17.99 10.16
C TYR A 86 9.32 18.83 10.17
N THR A 87 8.91 19.42 11.31
CA THR A 87 7.66 20.16 11.38
C THR A 87 7.77 21.50 10.64
N ALA A 88 6.65 21.95 10.08
CA ALA A 88 6.63 23.17 9.27
C ALA A 88 6.90 24.41 10.14
N LEU A 89 7.58 25.41 9.58
CA LEU A 89 7.85 26.65 10.31
C LEU A 89 6.51 27.31 10.73
N GLY A 90 6.36 27.55 12.04
CA GLY A 90 5.16 28.18 12.60
C GLY A 90 3.98 27.22 12.81
N SER A 91 4.08 25.94 12.45
CA SER A 91 3.12 24.95 12.93
C SER A 91 3.33 24.65 14.42
N ARG A 92 2.32 24.03 15.03
CA ARG A 92 2.38 23.55 16.41
C ARG A 92 1.65 22.22 16.49
N MET A 93 2.18 21.33 17.32
CA MET A 93 1.54 20.08 17.68
C MET A 93 0.14 20.32 18.27
N GLN A 94 -0.85 19.67 17.68
CA GLN A 94 -2.22 19.64 18.18
C GLN A 94 -2.49 18.26 18.78
N TRP A 95 -3.04 18.21 19.98
CA TRP A 95 -3.28 16.96 20.70
C TRP A 95 -4.77 16.70 20.79
N LEU A 96 -5.20 15.55 20.27
CA LEU A 96 -6.58 15.08 20.40
C LEU A 96 -6.65 13.81 21.26
N PRO A 97 -7.80 13.51 21.90
CA PRO A 97 -8.00 12.27 22.65
C PRO A 97 -7.83 11.04 21.75
N LEU A 98 -7.10 10.04 22.26
CA LEU A 98 -6.83 8.78 21.57
C LEU A 98 -7.44 7.60 22.32
N HIS A 99 -8.44 6.99 21.71
CA HIS A 99 -8.97 5.69 22.11
C HIS A 99 -7.99 4.62 21.66
N HIS A 100 -7.55 3.76 22.57
CA HIS A 100 -6.53 2.74 22.23
C HIS A 100 -6.88 1.36 22.80
N ALA A 101 -8.16 0.98 22.71
CA ALA A 101 -8.67 -0.33 23.14
C ALA A 101 -8.88 -1.27 21.93
N GLY A 102 -7.81 -1.94 21.49
CA GLY A 102 -7.83 -2.86 20.34
C GLY A 102 -7.44 -2.23 18.99
N TYR A 103 -7.51 -0.90 18.90
CA TYR A 103 -7.15 -0.10 17.73
C TYR A 103 -6.86 1.32 18.20
N TYR A 104 -6.15 2.12 17.39
CA TYR A 104 -6.00 3.56 17.63
C TYR A 104 -7.18 4.30 16.99
N GLY A 105 -8.00 4.94 17.81
CA GLY A 105 -9.24 5.58 17.41
C GLY A 105 -9.35 7.01 17.89
N VAL A 106 -10.08 7.82 17.13
CA VAL A 106 -10.28 9.26 17.35
C VAL A 106 -11.74 9.61 17.08
N ASP A 107 -12.19 10.78 17.55
CA ASP A 107 -13.58 11.20 17.36
C ASP A 107 -13.69 12.26 16.26
N LEU A 108 -14.07 11.85 15.05
CA LEU A 108 -14.28 12.75 13.91
C LEU A 108 -15.65 13.44 14.01
N ARG A 109 -15.66 14.77 13.92
CA ARG A 109 -16.86 15.62 14.06
C ARG A 109 -17.36 16.18 12.76
N SER A 110 -16.48 16.60 11.87
CA SER A 110 -16.89 17.11 10.56
C SER A 110 -15.80 16.99 9.51
N ILE A 111 -16.24 17.03 8.25
CA ILE A 111 -15.37 17.18 7.09
C ILE A 111 -15.86 18.39 6.31
N ARG A 112 -14.92 19.25 5.92
CA ARG A 112 -15.16 20.37 5.01
C ARG A 112 -14.21 20.28 3.83
N PHE A 113 -14.71 20.70 2.67
CA PHE A 113 -13.89 20.87 1.47
C PHE A 113 -14.22 22.22 0.85
N ASP A 114 -13.21 23.09 0.76
CA ASP A 114 -13.39 24.49 0.38
C ASP A 114 -14.49 25.15 1.25
N THR A 115 -15.51 25.74 0.64
CA THR A 115 -16.65 26.34 1.37
C THR A 115 -17.72 25.33 1.80
N HIS A 116 -17.64 24.08 1.34
CA HIS A 116 -18.69 23.08 1.51
C HIS A 116 -18.51 22.25 2.77
N VAL A 117 -19.59 22.08 3.54
CA VAL A 117 -19.68 21.07 4.60
C VAL A 117 -20.02 19.75 3.94
N VAL A 118 -19.14 18.76 4.11
CA VAL A 118 -19.26 17.44 3.50
C VAL A 118 -19.98 16.47 4.43
N ALA A 119 -19.68 16.53 5.73
CA ALA A 119 -20.26 15.66 6.74
C ALA A 119 -20.14 16.33 8.12
N ASN A 120 -21.08 16.02 9.01
CA ASN A 120 -21.09 16.40 10.41
C ASN A 120 -21.08 15.14 11.29
N SER A 121 -21.20 15.32 12.61
CA SER A 121 -21.06 14.22 13.57
C SER A 121 -22.13 13.14 13.40
N GLU A 122 -23.29 13.49 12.85
CA GLU A 122 -24.40 12.56 12.60
C GLU A 122 -24.05 11.51 11.53
N GLU A 123 -23.13 11.82 10.63
CA GLU A 123 -22.65 10.89 9.61
C GLU A 123 -21.59 9.88 10.12
N PHE A 124 -21.00 10.15 11.30
CA PHE A 124 -19.92 9.34 11.87
C PHE A 124 -20.43 8.46 13.03
N THR A 125 -21.33 7.52 12.70
CA THR A 125 -21.91 6.60 13.70
C THR A 125 -21.04 5.35 13.99
N GLY A 126 -20.02 5.10 13.17
CA GLY A 126 -19.03 4.04 13.41
C GLY A 126 -17.78 4.58 14.08
N ARG A 127 -16.75 3.74 14.14
CA ARG A 127 -15.44 4.12 14.69
C ARG A 127 -14.65 4.92 13.67
N THR A 128 -13.82 5.86 14.12
CA THR A 128 -12.76 6.43 13.27
C THR A 128 -11.42 5.88 13.72
N VAL A 129 -10.82 5.04 12.89
CA VAL A 129 -9.58 4.31 13.17
C VAL A 129 -8.41 4.98 12.45
N VAL A 130 -7.27 5.11 13.12
CA VAL A 130 -6.01 5.61 12.56
C VAL A 130 -5.12 4.41 12.26
N ASP A 131 -4.89 4.11 10.97
CA ASP A 131 -4.32 2.84 10.54
C ASP A 131 -3.26 3.00 9.42
N SER A 132 -1.99 2.85 9.77
CA SER A 132 -0.90 2.85 8.80
C SER A 132 -0.84 1.57 7.95
N GLY A 133 -1.61 0.52 8.30
CA GLY A 133 -1.71 -0.71 7.52
C GLY A 133 -2.59 -0.59 6.27
N THR A 134 -3.31 0.52 6.14
CA THR A 134 -4.22 0.78 5.02
C THR A 134 -3.71 1.94 4.16
N THR A 135 -3.62 1.77 2.84
CA THR A 135 -3.10 2.82 1.94
C THR A 135 -4.03 4.03 1.86
N PHE A 136 -5.32 3.80 1.58
CA PHE A 136 -6.30 4.86 1.34
C PHE A 136 -7.04 5.21 2.62
N THR A 137 -7.63 6.39 2.65
CA THR A 137 -8.60 6.73 3.70
C THR A 137 -9.99 6.28 3.27
N TYR A 138 -10.70 5.58 4.14
CA TYR A 138 -12.02 5.05 3.83
C TYR A 138 -13.09 5.76 4.66
N PHE A 139 -14.17 6.18 4.01
CA PHE A 139 -15.30 6.86 4.67
C PHE A 139 -16.60 6.07 4.47
N PRO A 140 -17.61 6.27 5.33
CA PRO A 140 -18.97 5.79 5.06
C PRO A 140 -19.42 6.22 3.67
N ALA A 141 -20.15 5.35 2.96
CA ALA A 141 -20.45 5.55 1.53
C ALA A 141 -21.07 6.91 1.18
N LYS A 142 -21.96 7.44 2.04
CA LYS A 142 -22.58 8.77 1.87
C LYS A 142 -21.52 9.88 1.93
N VAL A 143 -20.67 9.85 2.96
CA VAL A 143 -19.58 10.83 3.17
C VAL A 143 -18.59 10.79 2.01
N PHE A 144 -18.19 9.59 1.59
CA PHE A 144 -17.32 9.39 0.43
C PHE A 144 -17.89 10.05 -0.82
N GLU A 145 -19.14 9.76 -1.17
CA GLU A 145 -19.72 10.26 -2.41
C GLU A 145 -19.90 11.78 -2.38
N THR A 146 -20.35 12.35 -1.25
CA THR A 146 -20.45 13.80 -1.08
C THR A 146 -19.08 14.48 -1.19
N LEU A 147 -18.04 13.94 -0.55
CA LEU A 147 -16.68 14.49 -0.64
C LEU A 147 -16.14 14.43 -2.07
N ARG A 148 -16.25 13.26 -2.70
CA ARG A 148 -15.83 13.00 -4.07
C ARG A 148 -16.49 13.99 -5.05
N GLN A 149 -17.81 14.15 -4.97
CA GLN A 149 -18.56 15.09 -5.81
C GLN A 149 -18.15 16.54 -5.55
N SER A 150 -17.89 16.91 -4.30
CA SER A 150 -17.43 18.26 -3.95
C SER A 150 -16.08 18.59 -4.59
N VAL A 151 -15.12 17.64 -4.58
CA VAL A 151 -13.82 17.79 -5.26
C VAL A 151 -14.00 17.92 -6.76
N ILE A 152 -14.78 17.02 -7.38
CA ILE A 152 -15.02 17.04 -8.83
C ILE A 152 -15.68 18.36 -9.24
N ALA A 153 -16.77 18.76 -8.58
CA ALA A 153 -17.50 19.97 -8.88
C ALA A 153 -16.63 21.22 -8.75
N THR A 154 -15.85 21.34 -7.68
CA THR A 154 -14.95 22.48 -7.46
C THR A 154 -13.89 22.56 -8.56
N CYS A 155 -13.35 21.43 -9.01
CA CYS A 155 -12.30 21.36 -10.01
C CYS A 155 -12.77 21.23 -11.47
N GLN A 156 -14.07 21.32 -11.75
CA GLN A 156 -14.61 21.34 -13.12
C GLN A 156 -14.02 22.49 -13.95
N GLY A 157 -13.94 22.29 -15.27
CA GLY A 157 -13.50 23.32 -16.21
C GLY A 157 -12.07 23.82 -16.00
N SER A 158 -11.18 22.95 -15.50
CA SER A 158 -9.77 23.29 -15.21
C SER A 158 -9.56 24.33 -14.11
N ARG A 159 -10.55 24.59 -13.24
CA ARG A 159 -10.41 25.52 -12.10
C ARG A 159 -9.24 25.18 -11.19
N CYS A 160 -8.95 23.89 -11.02
CA CYS A 160 -7.80 23.40 -10.25
C CYS A 160 -6.51 23.26 -11.10
N GLY A 161 -6.46 23.88 -12.29
CA GLY A 161 -5.30 23.83 -13.21
C GLY A 161 -4.95 22.43 -13.71
N ALA A 162 -5.92 21.51 -13.73
CA ALA A 162 -5.73 20.12 -14.11
C ALA A 162 -6.86 19.67 -15.05
N ARG A 163 -6.53 18.79 -16.00
CA ARG A 163 -7.50 18.22 -16.94
C ARG A 163 -8.10 16.94 -16.36
N SER A 164 -9.40 16.72 -16.49
CA SER A 164 -10.00 15.44 -16.05
C SER A 164 -9.37 14.24 -16.79
N ALA A 165 -9.09 13.17 -16.05
CA ALA A 165 -8.39 11.96 -16.50
C ALA A 165 -9.19 10.67 -16.27
N GLY A 166 -10.50 10.80 -16.06
CA GLY A 166 -11.38 9.70 -15.66
C GLY A 166 -12.21 10.08 -14.44
N LYS A 167 -12.81 9.07 -13.82
CA LYS A 167 -13.83 9.27 -12.78
C LYS A 167 -13.29 9.99 -11.53
N ASP A 168 -12.06 9.69 -11.13
CA ASP A 168 -11.47 10.09 -9.84
C ASP A 168 -10.02 10.60 -9.99
N CYS A 169 -9.64 11.04 -11.19
CA CYS A 169 -8.26 11.40 -11.53
C CYS A 169 -8.20 12.66 -12.38
N TRP A 170 -7.10 13.41 -12.24
CA TRP A 170 -6.77 14.59 -13.02
C TRP A 170 -5.34 14.52 -13.55
N LEU A 171 -5.11 15.06 -14.74
CA LEU A 171 -3.80 15.20 -15.35
C LEU A 171 -3.21 16.56 -15.02
N LEU A 172 -1.98 16.53 -14.50
CA LEU A 172 -1.13 17.69 -14.34
C LEU A 172 0.16 17.49 -15.15
N PRO A 173 0.82 18.57 -15.61
CA PRO A 173 2.13 18.45 -16.25
C PRO A 173 3.12 17.71 -15.34
N THR A 174 3.96 16.86 -15.90
CA THR A 174 4.96 16.09 -15.16
C THR A 174 5.80 17.00 -14.25
N GLY A 175 5.98 16.60 -12.99
CA GLY A 175 6.72 17.38 -11.99
C GLY A 175 5.88 18.46 -11.29
N SER A 176 4.63 18.69 -11.71
CA SER A 176 3.70 19.58 -11.01
C SER A 176 3.07 18.88 -9.80
N ARG A 177 2.67 19.67 -8.80
CA ARG A 177 1.87 19.23 -7.65
C ARG A 177 0.44 19.74 -7.78
N PRO A 178 -0.57 19.09 -7.16
CA PRO A 178 -1.97 19.53 -7.19
C PRO A 178 -2.23 20.75 -6.30
N ALA A 179 -1.38 21.78 -6.33
CA ALA A 179 -1.40 22.91 -5.40
C ALA A 179 -2.64 23.81 -5.50
N LYS A 180 -3.37 23.76 -6.61
CA LYS A 180 -4.63 24.50 -6.82
C LYS A 180 -5.87 23.77 -6.31
N PHE A 181 -5.72 22.52 -5.86
CA PHE A 181 -6.80 21.81 -5.18
C PHE A 181 -6.83 22.26 -3.71
N ALA A 182 -8.01 22.61 -3.20
CA ALA A 182 -8.17 23.03 -1.81
C ALA A 182 -7.82 21.90 -0.82
N PRO A 183 -7.33 22.18 0.39
CA PRO A 183 -7.20 21.14 1.42
C PRO A 183 -8.59 20.63 1.85
N ILE A 184 -8.65 19.37 2.27
CA ILE A 184 -9.81 18.84 3.02
C ILE A 184 -9.54 19.12 4.49
N ILE A 185 -10.51 19.68 5.21
CA ILE A 185 -10.39 19.96 6.64
C ILE A 185 -11.20 18.93 7.42
N LEU A 186 -10.52 18.13 8.26
CA LEU A 186 -11.14 17.19 9.18
C LEU A 186 -11.13 17.81 10.56
N THR A 187 -12.29 17.88 11.22
CA THR A 187 -12.40 18.42 12.57
C THR A 187 -12.68 17.30 13.54
N PHE A 188 -11.86 17.18 14.57
CA PHE A 188 -11.93 16.15 15.61
C PHE A 188 -12.35 16.74 16.94
N SER A 189 -12.91 15.91 17.82
CA SER A 189 -13.26 16.33 19.16
C SER A 189 -12.00 16.63 19.98
N GLY A 190 -11.98 17.77 20.69
CA GLY A 190 -10.95 18.06 21.69
C GLY A 190 -11.06 17.19 22.96
N GLY A 191 -12.25 16.64 23.21
CA GLY A 191 -12.57 15.88 24.43
C GLY A 191 -12.74 16.75 25.66
N ASN A 192 -13.45 16.26 26.69
CA ASN A 192 -13.59 16.90 28.01
C ASN A 192 -13.97 18.40 28.00
N GLY A 193 -14.76 18.85 27.02
CA GLY A 193 -15.16 20.26 26.88
C GLY A 193 -14.10 21.17 26.25
N GLU A 194 -12.97 20.63 25.83
CA GLU A 194 -11.98 21.34 25.02
C GLU A 194 -12.53 21.61 23.61
N ALA A 195 -12.01 22.67 22.98
CA ALA A 195 -12.42 23.06 21.64
C ALA A 195 -12.04 21.97 20.62
N ASP A 196 -12.89 21.81 19.61
CA ASP A 196 -12.61 20.91 18.49
C ASP A 196 -11.37 21.35 17.72
N ILE A 197 -10.64 20.36 17.18
CA ILE A 197 -9.35 20.54 16.53
C ILE A 197 -9.51 20.27 15.03
N SER A 198 -9.28 21.27 14.21
CA SER A 198 -9.30 21.15 12.75
C SER A 198 -7.91 20.84 12.19
N VAL A 199 -7.80 19.72 11.50
CA VAL A 199 -6.58 19.23 10.85
C VAL A 199 -6.73 19.35 9.33
N SER A 200 -5.74 19.98 8.70
CA SER A 200 -5.67 20.09 7.24
C SER A 200 -5.11 18.82 6.62
N TRP A 201 -5.81 18.31 5.60
CA TRP A 201 -5.38 17.21 4.76
C TRP A 201 -5.10 17.74 3.34
N PRO A 202 -3.82 17.89 2.96
CA PRO A 202 -3.46 18.63 1.77
C PRO A 202 -3.68 17.81 0.48
N ALA A 203 -3.81 18.50 -0.65
CA ALA A 203 -4.11 17.88 -1.94
C ALA A 203 -3.08 16.85 -2.40
N ASN A 204 -1.79 17.08 -2.14
CA ASN A 204 -0.73 16.11 -2.42
C ASN A 204 -0.72 14.89 -1.48
N ALA A 205 -1.64 14.83 -0.50
CA ALA A 205 -1.85 13.67 0.37
C ALA A 205 -3.15 12.93 0.03
N TYR A 206 -4.26 13.65 -0.22
CA TYR A 206 -5.53 13.02 -0.63
C TYR A 206 -5.62 12.77 -2.15
N LEU A 207 -4.67 13.26 -2.95
CA LEU A 207 -4.45 12.83 -4.32
C LEU A 207 -3.10 12.13 -4.42
N PHE A 208 -3.10 10.85 -4.79
CA PHE A 208 -1.87 10.11 -5.03
C PHE A 208 -1.47 10.20 -6.50
N ARG A 209 -0.16 10.33 -6.73
CA ARG A 209 0.41 10.35 -8.06
C ARG A 209 0.47 8.96 -8.65
N ARG A 210 0.04 8.81 -9.91
CA ARG A 210 0.11 7.58 -10.70
C ARG A 210 0.74 7.89 -12.05
N GLY A 211 1.80 7.15 -12.39
CA GLY A 211 2.33 7.16 -13.75
C GLY A 211 1.27 6.66 -14.73
N MET A 212 1.07 7.39 -15.83
CA MET A 212 0.23 6.94 -16.95
C MET A 212 1.13 6.57 -18.13
N ARG A 213 0.94 5.36 -18.67
CA ARG A 213 1.57 4.97 -19.94
C ARG A 213 0.85 5.68 -21.09
N GLY A 214 1.60 6.26 -22.02
CA GLY A 214 1.06 6.80 -23.27
C GLY A 214 0.50 8.23 -23.22
N VAL A 215 0.78 9.01 -22.16
CA VAL A 215 0.49 10.45 -22.12
C VAL A 215 1.77 11.21 -21.78
N ASP A 216 2.54 11.56 -22.81
CA ASP A 216 3.83 12.23 -22.64
C ASP A 216 3.65 13.59 -21.96
N GLY A 217 4.50 13.88 -20.97
CA GLY A 217 4.52 15.16 -20.27
C GLY A 217 3.42 15.38 -19.24
N PHE A 218 2.62 14.37 -18.90
CA PHE A 218 1.60 14.46 -17.84
C PHE A 218 1.69 13.30 -16.83
N GLU A 219 1.27 13.58 -15.60
CA GLU A 219 1.08 12.60 -14.52
C GLU A 219 -0.38 12.64 -14.04
N ALA A 220 -0.93 11.47 -13.72
CA ALA A 220 -2.27 11.39 -13.14
C ALA A 220 -2.20 11.56 -11.61
N TRP A 221 -3.10 12.35 -11.07
CA TRP A 221 -3.33 12.54 -9.65
C TRP A 221 -4.74 12.07 -9.34
N CYS A 222 -4.85 11.02 -8.53
CA CYS A 222 -6.11 10.31 -8.29
C CYS A 222 -6.49 10.35 -6.82
N LEU A 223 -7.80 10.32 -6.51
CA LEU A 223 -8.28 10.30 -5.13
C LEU A 223 -7.66 9.14 -4.34
N ALA A 224 -7.04 9.45 -3.21
CA ALA A 224 -6.47 8.52 -2.24
C ALA A 224 -7.44 8.19 -1.10
N PHE A 225 -8.75 8.36 -1.37
CA PHE A 225 -9.83 8.00 -0.46
C PHE A 225 -10.95 7.27 -1.19
N ALA A 226 -11.65 6.41 -0.47
CA ALA A 226 -12.64 5.50 -1.03
C ALA A 226 -13.83 5.27 -0.08
N SER A 227 -14.88 4.65 -0.61
CA SER A 227 -16.00 4.16 0.20
C SER A 227 -15.59 2.95 1.02
N ASN A 228 -15.98 2.91 2.29
CA ASN A 228 -15.86 1.73 3.16
C ASN A 228 -17.00 0.71 2.96
N GLY A 229 -17.67 0.76 1.80
CA GLY A 229 -18.79 -0.11 1.46
C GLY A 229 -19.95 0.04 2.45
N PHE A 230 -20.38 -1.09 3.02
CA PHE A 230 -21.46 -1.12 4.01
C PHE A 230 -21.01 -0.73 5.43
N SER A 231 -19.70 -0.67 5.68
CA SER A 231 -19.17 -0.28 6.99
C SER A 231 -19.49 1.18 7.30
N LYS A 232 -19.82 1.44 8.57
CA LYS A 232 -19.97 2.80 9.11
C LYS A 232 -18.66 3.35 9.68
N ASP A 233 -17.62 2.53 9.70
CA ASP A 233 -16.31 2.96 10.20
C ASP A 233 -15.63 3.89 9.19
N THR A 234 -14.88 4.84 9.71
CA THR A 234 -13.88 5.62 8.97
C THR A 234 -12.50 5.04 9.26
N VAL A 235 -11.67 4.87 8.24
CA VAL A 235 -10.27 4.44 8.39
C VAL A 235 -9.38 5.53 7.82
N LEU A 236 -8.65 6.24 8.68
CA LEU A 236 -7.63 7.21 8.31
C LEU A 236 -6.34 6.45 7.97
N GLY A 237 -6.15 6.18 6.68
CA GLY A 237 -5.02 5.40 6.16
C GLY A 237 -3.75 6.22 5.95
N ILE A 238 -2.74 5.62 5.31
CA ILE A 238 -1.46 6.28 4.95
C ILE A 238 -1.69 7.60 4.22
N SER A 239 -2.66 7.68 3.30
CA SER A 239 -3.04 8.93 2.65
C SER A 239 -3.32 10.07 3.64
N PHE A 240 -3.94 9.80 4.80
CA PHE A 240 -4.11 10.78 5.88
C PHE A 240 -2.83 10.99 6.71
N PHE A 241 -1.89 10.06 6.75
CA PHE A 241 -0.62 10.24 7.47
C PHE A 241 0.35 11.15 6.72
N MET A 242 0.30 11.12 5.38
CA MET A 242 1.21 11.85 4.50
C MET A 242 1.36 13.34 4.87
N HIS A 243 2.60 13.82 4.90
CA HIS A 243 2.97 15.21 5.19
C HIS A 243 2.55 15.71 6.58
N LYS A 244 2.46 14.79 7.54
CA LYS A 244 2.21 15.08 8.96
C LYS A 244 3.10 14.20 9.84
N LEU A 245 3.49 14.76 10.98
CA LEU A 245 4.01 14.00 12.11
C LEU A 245 2.82 13.59 12.98
N LEU A 246 2.60 12.28 13.12
CA LEU A 246 1.60 11.71 14.02
C LEU A 246 2.31 11.11 15.23
N VAL A 247 2.02 11.62 16.43
CA VAL A 247 2.63 11.19 17.71
C VAL A 247 1.60 10.45 18.54
N PHE A 248 1.79 9.16 18.76
CA PHE A 248 0.90 8.33 19.56
C PHE A 248 1.46 8.25 20.99
N ASP A 249 0.95 9.09 21.88
CA ASP A 249 1.23 9.02 23.31
C ASP A 249 0.20 8.10 23.98
N THR A 250 0.56 6.83 24.08
CA THR A 250 -0.32 5.80 24.63
C THR A 250 -0.44 5.87 26.15
N ALA A 251 0.55 6.45 26.85
CA ALA A 251 0.46 6.66 28.30
C ALA A 251 -0.56 7.75 28.62
N SER A 252 -0.56 8.84 27.86
CA SER A 252 -1.48 9.97 28.07
C SER A 252 -2.80 9.82 27.33
N SER A 253 -3.00 8.76 26.55
CA SER A 253 -4.17 8.57 25.68
C SER A 253 -4.38 9.74 24.72
N LYS A 254 -3.30 10.19 24.05
CA LYS A 254 -3.35 11.33 23.11
C LYS A 254 -2.70 11.01 21.77
N LEU A 255 -3.26 11.58 20.71
CA LEU A 255 -2.66 11.62 19.39
C LEU A 255 -2.27 13.06 19.08
N GLY A 256 -0.97 13.28 18.90
CA GLY A 256 -0.40 14.53 18.41
C GLY A 256 -0.40 14.56 16.89
N LEU A 257 -0.79 15.68 16.29
CA LEU A 257 -0.68 15.92 14.86
C LEU A 257 -0.01 17.27 14.61
N GLU A 258 0.99 17.27 13.74
CA GLU A 258 1.64 18.48 13.27
C GLU A 258 1.96 18.38 11.78
N VAL A 259 1.84 19.48 11.05
CA VAL A 259 2.24 19.53 9.63
C VAL A 259 3.74 19.33 9.54
N ALA A 260 4.18 18.43 8.67
CA ALA A 260 5.60 18.08 8.58
C ALA A 260 6.06 17.76 7.15
N ASN A 261 7.28 18.16 6.85
CA ASN A 261 8.05 17.76 5.66
C ASN A 261 8.84 16.50 5.98
N CYS A 262 8.13 15.37 6.06
CA CYS A 262 8.70 14.09 6.44
C CYS A 262 9.86 13.65 5.52
N PRO A 263 10.86 12.92 6.05
CA PRO A 263 12.02 12.53 5.28
C PRO A 263 11.66 11.60 4.13
N GLU A 264 12.24 11.87 2.96
CA GLU A 264 12.11 11.02 1.79
C GLU A 264 13.42 10.26 1.52
N HIS A 265 13.28 9.00 1.14
CA HIS A 265 14.35 8.05 0.86
C HIS A 265 14.19 7.56 -0.58
N HIS A 266 14.55 8.42 -1.53
CA HIS A 266 14.66 8.04 -2.93
C HIS A 266 15.75 6.98 -3.04
N HIS A 267 15.44 5.80 -3.55
CA HIS A 267 16.48 4.80 -3.79
C HIS A 267 17.52 5.38 -4.77
N SER A 268 18.78 5.50 -4.33
CA SER A 268 19.90 5.51 -5.26
C SER A 268 19.90 4.17 -6.01
N THR A 269 19.97 4.24 -7.34
CA THR A 269 20.13 3.11 -8.27
C THR A 269 21.40 2.26 -8.01
N GLN A 270 22.22 2.59 -7.00
CA GLN A 270 23.44 1.86 -6.66
C GLN A 270 23.24 0.57 -5.86
N LEU A 271 22.11 0.37 -5.16
CA LEU A 271 21.91 -0.85 -4.36
C LEU A 271 21.63 -2.10 -5.20
N THR A 272 21.24 -1.94 -6.47
CA THR A 272 21.13 -3.06 -7.42
C THR A 272 22.48 -3.55 -7.95
N ALA A 273 23.52 -2.71 -7.93
CA ALA A 273 24.84 -3.09 -8.48
C ALA A 273 25.69 -3.93 -7.51
N GLN A 274 25.44 -3.86 -6.19
CA GLN A 274 26.17 -4.66 -5.20
C GLN A 274 25.45 -5.97 -4.80
N ALA A 275 24.14 -6.07 -5.07
CA ALA A 275 23.40 -7.32 -4.90
C ALA A 275 23.64 -8.31 -6.05
N SER A 276 24.08 -7.84 -7.22
CA SER A 276 24.43 -8.69 -8.37
C SER A 276 25.84 -9.30 -8.31
N THR A 277 26.65 -8.99 -7.29
CA THR A 277 28.04 -9.49 -7.18
C THR A 277 28.26 -10.43 -5.99
N SER A 278 27.22 -10.92 -5.31
CA SER A 278 27.40 -11.80 -4.13
C SER A 278 26.36 -12.93 -3.97
N LEU A 279 25.65 -13.32 -5.03
CA LEU A 279 24.79 -14.50 -5.02
C LEU A 279 25.18 -15.48 -6.15
N ASP A 280 26.39 -16.03 -6.08
CA ASP A 280 26.62 -17.37 -6.61
C ASP A 280 26.05 -18.35 -5.58
N SER A 281 24.79 -18.77 -5.79
CA SER A 281 24.18 -19.87 -5.05
C SER A 281 23.72 -20.94 -6.04
N PRO A 282 23.91 -22.25 -5.77
CA PRO A 282 23.82 -23.33 -6.76
C PRO A 282 22.38 -23.65 -7.25
N VAL A 283 21.41 -22.82 -6.90
CA VAL A 283 19.98 -23.09 -7.09
C VAL A 283 19.55 -22.90 -8.56
N GLU A 284 20.27 -22.08 -9.33
CA GLU A 284 19.92 -21.77 -10.72
C GLU A 284 20.36 -22.85 -11.72
N GLU A 285 21.29 -23.72 -11.34
CA GLU A 285 21.77 -24.82 -12.21
C GLU A 285 20.80 -26.01 -12.22
N HIS A 286 20.14 -26.30 -11.08
CA HIS A 286 19.16 -27.40 -11.00
C HIS A 286 17.87 -27.13 -11.80
N LEU A 287 17.37 -25.88 -11.82
CA LEU A 287 16.14 -25.54 -12.55
C LEU A 287 16.33 -25.54 -14.07
N ARG A 288 17.54 -25.19 -14.56
CA ARG A 288 17.89 -25.32 -15.99
C ARG A 288 18.02 -26.77 -16.42
N GLN A 289 18.55 -27.64 -15.56
CA GLN A 289 18.77 -29.04 -15.89
C GLN A 289 17.46 -29.84 -15.97
N ASP A 290 16.48 -29.56 -15.10
CA ASP A 290 15.15 -30.19 -15.17
C ASP A 290 14.33 -29.71 -16.38
N SER A 291 14.41 -28.43 -16.73
CA SER A 291 13.71 -27.91 -17.92
C SER A 291 14.26 -28.49 -19.23
N MET A 292 15.58 -28.69 -19.35
CA MET A 292 16.16 -29.33 -20.54
C MET A 292 15.84 -30.82 -20.63
N ARG A 293 15.77 -31.53 -19.49
CA ARG A 293 15.35 -32.93 -19.45
C ARG A 293 13.91 -33.12 -19.88
N HIS A 294 12.99 -32.27 -19.41
CA HIS A 294 11.59 -32.31 -19.83
C HIS A 294 11.40 -31.96 -21.31
N LEU A 295 12.12 -30.97 -21.84
CA LEU A 295 12.04 -30.62 -23.25
C LEU A 295 12.59 -31.74 -24.16
N GLY A 296 13.70 -32.38 -23.77
CA GLY A 296 14.26 -33.52 -24.48
C GLY A 296 13.34 -34.75 -24.49
N LEU A 297 12.65 -35.02 -23.37
CA LEU A 297 11.71 -36.14 -23.27
C LEU A 297 10.44 -35.91 -24.12
N VAL A 298 9.91 -34.68 -24.13
CA VAL A 298 8.74 -34.31 -24.93
C VAL A 298 9.06 -34.35 -26.43
N LEU A 299 10.21 -33.78 -26.86
CA LEU A 299 10.64 -33.82 -28.26
C LEU A 299 10.92 -35.25 -28.73
N GLY A 300 11.53 -36.09 -27.89
CA GLY A 300 11.77 -37.51 -28.17
C GLY A 300 10.48 -38.31 -28.35
N CYS A 301 9.50 -38.13 -27.46
CA CYS A 301 8.21 -38.81 -27.58
C CYS A 301 7.43 -38.37 -28.82
N THR A 302 7.42 -37.07 -29.16
CA THR A 302 6.77 -36.59 -30.39
C THR A 302 7.44 -37.11 -31.66
N GLY A 303 8.78 -37.22 -31.65
CA GLY A 303 9.54 -37.77 -32.78
C GLY A 303 9.24 -39.24 -33.03
N VAL A 304 9.20 -40.07 -31.98
CA VAL A 304 8.88 -41.50 -32.10
C VAL A 304 7.45 -41.72 -32.59
N VAL A 305 6.49 -40.94 -32.10
CA VAL A 305 5.09 -41.04 -32.56
C VAL A 305 4.97 -40.67 -34.05
N LEU A 306 5.61 -39.59 -34.49
CA LEU A 306 5.61 -39.20 -35.91
C LEU A 306 6.28 -40.25 -36.81
N LEU A 307 7.37 -40.87 -36.34
CA LEU A 307 8.08 -41.91 -37.08
C LEU A 307 7.22 -43.18 -37.19
N LEU A 308 6.56 -43.61 -36.12
CA LEU A 308 5.63 -44.73 -36.15
C LEU A 308 4.41 -44.48 -37.05
N VAL A 309 3.86 -43.25 -37.04
CA VAL A 309 2.77 -42.87 -37.96
C VAL A 309 3.26 -42.88 -39.41
N SER A 310 4.48 -42.37 -39.70
CA SER A 310 5.02 -42.40 -41.05
C SER A 310 5.29 -43.82 -41.55
N VAL A 311 5.84 -44.70 -40.69
CA VAL A 311 6.07 -46.11 -41.04
C VAL A 311 4.73 -46.81 -41.26
N GLY A 312 3.74 -46.57 -40.40
CA GLY A 312 2.38 -47.09 -40.55
C GLY A 312 1.72 -46.67 -41.87
N MET A 313 1.83 -45.39 -42.25
CA MET A 313 1.32 -44.89 -43.53
C MET A 313 2.07 -45.47 -44.73
N PHE A 314 3.40 -45.61 -44.65
CA PHE A 314 4.19 -46.25 -45.71
C PHE A 314 3.85 -47.74 -45.86
N THR A 315 3.69 -48.48 -44.76
CA THR A 315 3.25 -49.87 -44.82
C THR A 315 1.83 -50.01 -45.37
N TRP A 316 0.92 -49.09 -45.01
CA TRP A 316 -0.44 -49.09 -45.55
C TRP A 316 -0.45 -48.79 -47.05
N ALA A 317 0.34 -47.81 -47.51
CA ALA A 317 0.47 -47.49 -48.93
C ALA A 317 1.15 -48.61 -49.75
N CYS A 318 2.15 -49.31 -49.18
CA CYS A 318 2.74 -50.48 -49.83
C CYS A 318 1.74 -51.64 -49.91
N CYS A 319 1.02 -51.96 -48.82
CA CYS A 319 0.02 -53.02 -48.83
C CYS A 319 -1.19 -52.69 -49.73
N SER A 320 -1.63 -51.43 -49.81
CA SER A 320 -2.73 -51.06 -50.70
C SER A 320 -2.35 -51.07 -52.18
N SER A 321 -1.05 -50.99 -52.50
CA SER A 321 -0.55 -51.04 -53.89
C SER A 321 -0.38 -52.46 -54.46
N GLU A 322 -0.49 -53.49 -53.62
CA GLU A 322 -0.46 -54.90 -54.06
C GLU A 322 -1.88 -55.49 -54.27
N GLU A 323 -2.95 -54.83 -53.81
CA GLU A 323 -4.35 -55.28 -54.01
C GLU A 323 -5.04 -54.68 -55.25
N GLU A 324 -4.44 -53.71 -55.95
CA GLU A 324 -5.10 -52.99 -57.06
C GLU A 324 -4.64 -53.43 -58.47
N ASN A 325 -4.08 -54.64 -58.61
CA ASN A 325 -3.68 -55.19 -59.92
C ASN A 325 -4.34 -56.54 -60.27
N ASP A 326 -5.48 -56.86 -59.67
CA ASP A 326 -6.29 -58.03 -60.05
C ASP A 326 -7.78 -57.73 -59.94
N SER A 327 -8.36 -57.03 -60.93
CA SER A 327 -9.77 -57.16 -61.37
C SER A 327 -10.20 -56.03 -62.34
N THR A 328 -9.77 -56.12 -63.59
CA THR A 328 -10.55 -55.55 -64.71
C THR A 328 -10.69 -56.59 -65.80
N GLU A 329 -11.77 -57.38 -65.74
CA GLU A 329 -12.32 -58.05 -66.92
C GLU A 329 -13.86 -57.98 -66.90
N ASN A 330 -14.38 -57.41 -68.00
CA ASN A 330 -15.64 -57.69 -68.68
C ASN A 330 -16.98 -57.23 -68.04
N PHE A 331 -17.59 -56.20 -68.64
CA PHE A 331 -18.72 -56.36 -69.58
C PHE A 331 -19.32 -54.98 -69.98
N LEU A 332 -19.31 -54.64 -71.27
CA LEU A 332 -20.42 -53.99 -72.02
C LEU A 332 -20.13 -54.18 -73.52
N ASP A 333 -20.97 -55.01 -74.17
CA ASP A 333 -21.04 -55.41 -75.60
C ASP A 333 -19.80 -56.03 -76.28
#